data_AF-A0A5P6P2G9-F1
#
_entry.id   AF-A0A5P6P2G9-F1
#
_cell.length_a   1.000
_cell.length_b   1.000
_cell.length_c   1.000
_cell.angle_alpha   90.00
_cell.angle_beta   90.00
_cell.angle_gamma   90.00
#
_symmetry.space_group_name_H-M   'P 1'
#
loop_
_entity.id
_entity.type
_entity.pdbx_description
1 polymer ?
#
loop_
_entity_poly.entity_id
_entity_poly.type
_entity_poly.pdbx_seq_one_letter_code
_entity_poly.pdbx_strand_id
1 'polypeptide(L)'
;MIMQRTVLLAISLAFAAVVGSALAAPVNYKTPDEVAAFKPGPNLEIVQGNCTACHSSDYIATQPPMKDRKGFWQAEVTKMIKVYGAPIDDADVGKIVDYLAATY
;
A
#
# COMPACT_ATOMS: atom_id res chain seq x y z
N MET A 1 59.03 -14.18 8.26
CA MET A 1 58.50 -14.10 6.88
C MET A 1 57.25 -14.94 6.63
N ILE A 2 57.12 -16.16 7.16
CA ILE A 2 55.92 -17.02 6.98
C ILE A 2 54.66 -16.42 7.63
N MET A 3 54.77 -15.90 8.85
CA MET A 3 53.65 -15.34 9.62
C MET A 3 53.07 -14.02 9.03
N GLN A 4 53.89 -13.25 8.32
CA GLN A 4 53.46 -12.01 7.67
C GLN A 4 52.68 -12.29 6.37
N ARG A 5 53.03 -13.38 5.68
CA ARG A 5 52.33 -13.84 4.46
C ARG A 5 50.95 -14.41 4.77
N THR A 6 50.80 -15.13 5.88
CA THR A 6 49.50 -15.66 6.33
C THR A 6 48.54 -14.56 6.81
N VAL A 7 49.04 -13.54 7.52
CA VAL A 7 48.22 -12.39 7.94
C VAL A 7 47.72 -11.59 6.74
N LEU A 8 48.58 -11.33 5.74
CA LEU A 8 48.17 -10.62 4.53
C LEU A 8 47.11 -11.40 3.72
N LEU A 9 47.25 -12.72 3.60
CA LEU A 9 46.26 -13.58 2.95
C LEU A 9 44.91 -13.59 3.68
N ALA A 10 44.91 -13.65 5.01
CA ALA A 10 43.69 -13.63 5.81
C ALA A 10 42.94 -12.30 5.70
N ILE A 11 43.65 -11.17 5.70
CA ILE A 11 43.08 -9.83 5.48
C ILE A 11 42.47 -9.73 4.06
N SER A 12 43.15 -10.28 3.05
CA SER A 12 42.68 -10.25 1.66
C SER A 12 41.39 -11.05 1.46
N LEU A 13 41.30 -12.24 2.06
CA LEU A 13 40.08 -13.07 2.02
C LEU A 13 38.92 -12.41 2.76
N ALA A 14 39.17 -11.82 3.93
CA ALA A 14 38.15 -11.12 4.70
C ALA A 14 37.58 -9.91 3.93
N PHE A 15 38.44 -9.16 3.24
CA PHE A 15 38.01 -8.03 2.41
C PHE A 15 37.17 -8.49 1.21
N ALA A 16 37.56 -9.56 0.52
CA ALA A 16 36.80 -10.11 -0.60
C ALA A 16 35.40 -10.61 -0.18
N ALA A 17 35.27 -11.23 0.99
CA ALA A 17 33.99 -11.71 1.52
C ALA A 17 33.03 -10.55 1.90
N VAL A 18 33.57 -9.43 2.40
CA VAL A 18 32.78 -8.25 2.76
C VAL A 18 32.28 -7.50 1.51
N VAL A 19 33.10 -7.39 0.46
CA VAL A 19 32.75 -6.64 -0.76
C VAL A 19 31.78 -7.42 -1.67
N GLY A 20 31.86 -8.76 -1.70
CA GLY A 20 31.00 -9.59 -2.57
C GLY A 20 29.52 -9.62 -2.18
N SER A 21 29.18 -9.30 -0.92
CA SER A 21 27.81 -9.46 -0.39
C SER A 21 26.85 -8.32 -0.76
N ALA A 22 27.34 -7.24 -1.39
CA ALA A 22 26.57 -6.01 -1.64
C ALA A 22 26.30 -5.71 -3.13
N LEU A 23 26.60 -6.65 -4.04
CA LEU A 23 26.54 -6.41 -5.50
C LEU A 23 25.32 -7.04 -6.21
N ALA A 24 24.27 -7.41 -5.49
CA ALA A 24 23.04 -7.89 -6.14
C ALA A 24 22.37 -6.74 -6.92
N ALA A 25 22.31 -6.88 -8.25
CA ALA A 25 21.61 -5.93 -9.09
C ALA A 25 20.09 -5.96 -8.82
N PRO A 26 19.40 -4.82 -8.88
CA PRO A 26 17.94 -4.80 -8.71
C PRO A 26 17.27 -5.58 -9.83
N VAL A 27 16.35 -6.47 -9.48
CA VAL A 27 15.47 -7.12 -10.45
C VAL A 27 14.37 -6.12 -10.78
N ASN A 28 14.31 -5.69 -12.04
CA ASN A 28 13.20 -4.89 -12.53
C ASN A 28 12.12 -5.82 -13.09
N TYR A 29 10.95 -5.82 -12.46
CA TYR A 29 9.77 -6.54 -12.94
C TYR A 29 8.73 -5.52 -13.40
N LYS A 30 8.25 -5.67 -14.63
CA LYS A 30 7.14 -4.85 -15.12
C LYS A 30 5.85 -5.34 -14.47
N THR A 31 5.30 -4.55 -13.56
CA THR A 31 3.97 -4.80 -13.01
C THR A 31 2.89 -4.52 -14.07
N PRO A 32 1.75 -5.22 -14.01
CA PRO A 32 0.57 -4.83 -14.78
C PRO A 32 0.17 -3.39 -14.44
N ASP A 33 -0.50 -2.74 -15.38
CA ASP A 33 -1.13 -1.44 -15.13
C ASP A 33 -2.24 -1.60 -14.07
N GLU A 34 -2.45 -0.55 -13.29
CA GLU A 34 -3.59 -0.48 -12.37
C GLU A 34 -4.87 -0.38 -13.20
N VAL A 35 -5.85 -1.24 -12.90
CA VAL A 35 -7.14 -1.31 -13.61
C VAL A 35 -8.34 -1.30 -12.67
N ALA A 36 -8.12 -1.05 -11.37
CA ALA A 36 -9.19 -1.15 -10.40
C ALA A 36 -10.10 0.07 -10.55
N ALA A 37 -11.40 -0.19 -10.65
CA ALA A 37 -12.40 0.86 -10.80
C ALA A 37 -13.49 0.71 -9.74
N PHE A 38 -13.93 1.86 -9.23
CA PHE A 38 -15.12 1.97 -8.42
C PHE A 38 -16.37 1.60 -9.24
N LYS A 39 -17.33 0.90 -8.60
CA LYS A 39 -18.62 0.58 -9.21
C LYS A 39 -19.41 1.85 -9.53
N PRO A 40 -20.20 1.90 -10.61
CA PRO A 40 -21.07 3.04 -10.86
C PRO A 40 -22.08 3.23 -9.71
N GLY A 41 -22.33 4.48 -9.31
CA GLY A 41 -23.26 4.81 -8.21
C GLY A 41 -23.31 6.31 -7.92
N PRO A 42 -24.23 6.75 -7.03
CA PRO A 42 -24.35 8.15 -6.65
C PRO A 42 -23.10 8.64 -5.91
N ASN A 43 -22.66 9.88 -6.16
CA ASN A 43 -21.46 10.47 -5.54
C ASN A 43 -20.14 9.76 -5.90
N LEU A 44 -20.08 9.02 -7.01
CA LEU A 44 -18.88 8.32 -7.45
C LEU A 44 -17.67 9.25 -7.56
N GLU A 45 -17.85 10.46 -8.09
CA GLU A 45 -16.77 11.44 -8.28
C GLU A 45 -16.17 11.87 -6.92
N ILE A 46 -16.99 11.97 -5.88
CA ILE A 46 -16.55 12.31 -4.51
C ILE A 46 -15.68 11.18 -3.95
N VAL A 47 -16.10 9.92 -4.15
CA VAL A 47 -15.34 8.75 -3.69
C VAL A 47 -14.03 8.62 -4.46
N GLN A 48 -14.05 8.80 -5.79
CA GLN A 48 -12.84 8.78 -6.61
C GLN A 48 -11.84 9.86 -6.19
N GLY A 49 -12.32 11.07 -5.86
CA GLY A 49 -11.46 12.17 -5.42
C GLY A 49 -10.84 11.96 -4.03
N ASN A 50 -11.49 11.21 -3.15
CA ASN A 50 -11.07 11.06 -1.75
C ASN A 50 -10.40 9.72 -1.43
N CYS A 51 -10.68 8.65 -2.18
CA CYS A 51 -10.30 7.27 -1.80
C CYS A 51 -9.21 6.64 -2.68
N THR A 52 -8.70 7.34 -3.70
CA THR A 52 -7.67 6.83 -4.62
C THR A 52 -6.26 7.32 -4.31
N ALA A 53 -6.12 8.26 -3.37
CA ALA A 53 -4.84 8.94 -3.09
C ALA A 53 -3.77 8.01 -2.47
N CYS A 54 -4.19 6.96 -1.75
CA CYS A 54 -3.27 6.14 -0.94
C CYS A 54 -3.20 4.66 -1.36
N HIS A 55 -4.24 4.12 -1.98
CA HIS A 55 -4.32 2.72 -2.39
C HIS A 55 -5.32 2.53 -3.54
N SER A 56 -5.29 1.37 -4.21
CA SER A 56 -6.27 1.03 -5.25
C SER A 56 -7.67 0.83 -4.67
N SER A 57 -8.69 0.87 -5.53
CA SER A 57 -10.07 0.57 -5.12
C SER A 57 -10.29 -0.92 -4.80
N ASP A 58 -9.31 -1.79 -5.09
CA ASP A 58 -9.42 -3.22 -4.76
C ASP A 58 -9.62 -3.45 -3.28
N TYR A 59 -8.94 -2.66 -2.42
CA TYR A 59 -9.11 -2.74 -0.96
C TYR A 59 -10.55 -2.56 -0.50
N ILE A 60 -11.35 -1.82 -1.27
CA ILE A 60 -12.78 -1.62 -1.03
C ILE A 60 -13.57 -2.76 -1.69
N ALA A 61 -13.23 -3.10 -2.94
CA ALA A 61 -13.95 -4.11 -3.72
C ALA A 61 -13.85 -5.53 -3.14
N THR A 62 -12.78 -5.84 -2.40
CA THR A 62 -12.55 -7.15 -1.80
C THR A 62 -12.99 -7.25 -0.34
N GLN A 63 -13.60 -6.21 0.23
CA GLN A 63 -14.17 -6.34 1.57
C GLN A 63 -15.30 -7.39 1.57
N PRO A 64 -15.40 -8.21 2.63
CA PRO A 64 -16.46 -9.20 2.72
C PRO A 64 -17.83 -8.49 2.79
N PRO A 65 -18.90 -9.14 2.29
CA PRO A 65 -20.25 -8.60 2.45
C PRO A 65 -20.61 -8.54 3.93
N MET A 66 -20.97 -7.34 4.40
CA MET A 66 -21.29 -7.09 5.80
C MET A 66 -22.81 -7.04 6.02
N LYS A 67 -23.27 -7.56 7.16
CA LYS A 67 -24.68 -7.48 7.55
C LYS A 67 -25.12 -6.04 7.81
N ASP A 68 -24.29 -5.28 8.52
CA ASP A 68 -24.45 -3.84 8.70
C ASP A 68 -23.44 -3.11 7.80
N ARG A 69 -23.82 -2.91 6.53
CA ARG A 69 -22.95 -2.25 5.53
C ARG A 69 -22.65 -0.81 5.93
N LYS A 70 -23.65 -0.05 6.39
CA LYS A 70 -23.49 1.37 6.70
C LYS A 70 -22.59 1.58 7.92
N GLY A 71 -22.80 0.83 9.00
CA GLY A 71 -21.93 0.89 10.17
C GLY A 71 -20.50 0.44 9.86
N PHE A 72 -20.34 -0.62 9.06
CA PHE A 72 -19.02 -1.07 8.61
C PHE A 72 -18.27 0.01 7.81
N TRP A 73 -18.90 0.57 6.78
CA TRP A 73 -18.25 1.59 5.95
C TRP A 73 -18.02 2.90 6.71
N GLN A 74 -18.90 3.26 7.64
CA GLN A 74 -18.65 4.39 8.56
C GLN A 74 -17.36 4.17 9.36
N ALA A 75 -17.16 2.95 9.90
CA ALA A 75 -15.97 2.64 10.67
C ALA A 75 -14.70 2.68 9.79
N GLU A 76 -14.74 2.10 8.59
CA GLU A 76 -13.58 2.13 7.68
C GLU A 76 -13.24 3.55 7.21
N VAL A 77 -14.23 4.36 6.80
CA VAL A 77 -14.00 5.77 6.44
C VAL A 77 -13.44 6.57 7.63
N THR A 78 -13.99 6.35 8.84
CA THR A 78 -13.48 6.98 10.06
C THR A 78 -12.03 6.58 10.34
N LYS A 79 -11.68 5.31 10.13
CA LYS A 79 -10.31 4.80 10.26
C LYS A 79 -9.36 5.45 9.25
N MET A 80 -9.78 5.61 7.99
CA MET A 80 -8.97 6.32 6.98
C MET A 80 -8.64 7.74 7.43
N ILE A 81 -9.63 8.44 7.99
CA ILE A 81 -9.45 9.83 8.46
C ILE A 81 -8.59 9.88 9.72
N LYS A 82 -8.94 9.11 10.76
CA LYS A 82 -8.36 9.28 12.11
C LYS A 82 -7.05 8.52 12.32
N VAL A 83 -6.86 7.38 11.65
CA VAL A 83 -5.66 6.53 11.82
C VAL A 83 -4.66 6.78 10.69
N TYR A 84 -5.15 6.90 9.45
CA TYR A 84 -4.28 7.06 8.28
C TYR A 84 -4.17 8.51 7.77
N GLY A 85 -4.94 9.45 8.35
CA GLY A 85 -4.82 10.87 8.05
C GLY A 85 -5.39 11.28 6.69
N ALA A 86 -6.33 10.52 6.13
CA ALA A 86 -6.99 10.89 4.88
C ALA A 86 -7.69 12.26 5.03
N PRO A 87 -7.40 13.26 4.16
CA PRO A 87 -7.92 14.61 4.28
C PRO A 87 -9.33 14.71 3.67
N ILE A 88 -10.29 13.99 4.24
CA ILE A 88 -11.69 13.97 3.79
C ILE A 88 -12.48 15.03 4.57
N ASP A 89 -13.23 15.88 3.86
CA ASP A 89 -14.14 16.86 4.47
C ASP A 89 -15.32 16.14 5.17
N ASP A 90 -15.69 16.60 6.36
CA ASP A 90 -16.82 16.08 7.13
C ASP A 90 -18.13 16.10 6.31
N ALA A 91 -18.31 17.08 5.40
CA ALA A 91 -19.47 17.18 4.52
C ALA A 91 -19.58 16.04 3.48
N ASP A 92 -18.48 15.35 3.19
CA ASP A 92 -18.41 14.27 2.21
C ASP A 92 -18.44 12.87 2.84
N VAL A 93 -18.14 12.76 4.14
CA VAL A 93 -18.13 11.48 4.87
C VAL A 93 -19.44 10.71 4.68
N GLY A 94 -20.59 11.36 4.90
CA GLY A 94 -21.89 10.71 4.75
C GLY A 94 -22.14 10.22 3.32
N LYS A 95 -21.75 11.00 2.32
CA LYS A 95 -21.93 10.66 0.89
C LYS A 95 -21.08 9.45 0.49
N ILE A 96 -19.83 9.40 0.98
CA ILE A 96 -18.91 8.28 0.74
C ILE A 96 -19.46 7.02 1.40
N VAL A 97 -19.86 7.10 2.67
CA VAL A 97 -20.41 5.96 3.41
C VAL A 97 -21.67 5.42 2.74
N ASP A 98 -22.59 6.30 2.31
CA ASP A 98 -23.81 5.89 1.64
C ASP A 98 -23.54 5.26 0.27
N TYR A 99 -22.61 5.81 -0.51
CA TYR A 99 -22.18 5.20 -1.77
C TYR A 99 -21.61 3.79 -1.55
N LEU A 100 -20.67 3.65 -0.60
CA LEU A 100 -20.02 2.38 -0.32
C LEU A 100 -21.04 1.34 0.17
N ALA A 101 -21.92 1.71 1.09
CA ALA A 101 -22.96 0.82 1.61
C ALA A 101 -24.02 0.44 0.56
N ALA A 102 -24.24 1.26 -0.47
CA ALA A 102 -25.13 0.92 -1.57
C ALA A 102 -24.46 -0.05 -2.56
N THR A 103 -23.15 0.11 -2.82
CA THR A 103 -22.44 -0.54 -3.94
C THR A 103 -21.55 -1.73 -3.55
N TYR A 104 -21.07 -1.81 -2.30
CA TYR A 104 -20.16 -2.85 -1.77
C TYR A 104 -20.66 -3.46 -0.46
#